data_AF-A0A3N5PND6-F1
#
_entry.id   AF-A0A3N5PND6-F1
#
_cell.length_a   1.000
_cell.length_b   1.000
_cell.length_c   1.000
_cell.angle_alpha   90.00
_cell.angle_beta   90.00
_cell.angle_gamma   90.00
#
_symmetry.space_group_name_H-M   'P 1'
#
loop_
_entity.id
_entity.type
_entity.pdbx_description
1 polymer ?
#
loop_
_entity_poly.entity_id
_entity_poly.type
_entity_poly.pdbx_seq_one_letter_code
_entity_poly.pdbx_strand_id
1 'polypeptide(L)'
;VGGYTTYDVMPTGFVPPNGRPLPKQYNNITYGLSFNPVMILVNLPSNDAANYYTLTEQIQNYDTLISIAYRNDIDIYVTSPQPRNFTNSNQMNLLLGMVDSCFTLYSSIAVDFWNGIAQANGFIKPEYNSGDGVHLNNAGHHKLFERMSQRVLPVLVDVSEIISVTESYFQLKQNYPNPFNPSTTISFILPKNTFVNFTVYNILGEKVSELYNGEMSLGEKQIIWNGLNDDNKSVSSGIYIYRISTPEKHLSGKMILQK
;
A
#
# COMPACT_ATOMS: atom_id res chain seq x y z
N VAL A 1 10.70 -15.58 10.22
CA VAL A 1 10.67 -14.63 11.35
C VAL A 1 9.36 -14.84 12.07
N GLY A 2 9.37 -15.19 13.36
CA GLY A 2 8.14 -15.37 14.12
C GLY A 2 7.38 -14.05 14.18
N GLY A 3 6.08 -14.06 13.90
CA GLY A 3 5.28 -12.85 13.93
C GLY A 3 4.87 -12.49 15.36
N TYR A 4 4.63 -11.21 15.60
CA TYR A 4 4.23 -10.68 16.90
C TYR A 4 2.76 -10.97 17.22
N THR A 5 2.47 -11.06 18.53
CA THR A 5 1.15 -11.17 19.13
C THR A 5 0.82 -9.92 19.95
N THR A 6 -0.41 -9.80 20.42
CA THR A 6 -0.81 -8.70 21.32
C THR A 6 0.05 -8.61 22.58
N TYR A 7 0.53 -9.73 23.12
CA TYR A 7 1.39 -9.75 24.30
C TYR A 7 2.78 -9.15 24.06
N ASP A 8 3.32 -9.30 22.85
CA ASP A 8 4.65 -8.76 22.53
C ASP A 8 4.70 -7.24 22.61
N VAL A 9 3.57 -6.57 22.37
CA VAL A 9 3.49 -5.09 22.33
C VAL A 9 3.02 -4.44 23.64
N MET A 10 2.67 -5.24 24.65
CA MET A 10 2.20 -4.77 25.96
C MET A 10 3.27 -3.95 26.71
N PRO A 11 2.91 -3.04 27.65
CA PRO A 11 3.89 -2.16 28.27
C PRO A 11 5.00 -2.92 29.00
N THR A 12 6.15 -2.26 29.12
CA THR A 12 7.27 -2.77 29.91
C THR A 12 6.81 -3.04 31.34
N GLY A 13 7.10 -4.24 31.85
CA GLY A 13 6.64 -4.71 33.17
C GLY A 13 5.28 -5.40 33.18
N PHE A 14 4.57 -5.49 32.04
CA PHE A 14 3.38 -6.32 31.96
C PHE A 14 3.71 -7.80 32.21
N VAL A 15 2.93 -8.44 33.08
CA VAL A 15 3.07 -9.84 33.44
C VAL A 15 1.98 -10.64 32.73
N PRO A 16 2.29 -11.37 31.65
CA PRO A 16 1.30 -12.10 30.90
C PRO A 16 0.92 -13.42 31.62
N PRO A 17 -0.24 -14.03 31.29
CA PRO A 17 -0.58 -15.36 31.78
C PRO A 17 0.47 -16.41 31.46
N ASN A 18 0.51 -17.50 32.23
CA ASN A 18 1.43 -18.62 31.97
C ASN A 18 1.30 -19.14 30.53
N GLY A 19 2.43 -19.31 29.85
CA GLY A 19 2.47 -19.79 28.45
C GLY A 19 2.29 -18.71 27.39
N ARG A 20 2.30 -17.42 27.77
CA ARG A 20 2.30 -16.27 26.85
C ARG A 20 3.68 -15.59 26.84
N PRO A 21 4.10 -14.98 25.71
CA PRO A 21 5.39 -14.31 25.63
C PRO A 21 5.41 -13.05 26.51
N LEU A 22 6.59 -12.75 27.07
CA LEU A 22 6.84 -11.46 27.70
C LEU A 22 6.86 -10.35 26.64
N PRO A 23 6.47 -9.11 27.00
CA PRO A 23 6.55 -8.00 26.09
C PRO A 23 7.98 -7.74 25.60
N LYS A 24 8.12 -7.34 24.34
CA LYS A 24 9.40 -7.12 23.68
C LYS A 24 9.92 -5.73 24.00
N GLN A 25 11.08 -5.66 24.65
CA GLN A 25 11.68 -4.41 25.13
C GLN A 25 11.73 -3.28 24.08
N TYR A 26 12.02 -3.60 22.82
CA TYR A 26 12.15 -2.61 21.73
C TYR A 26 10.98 -2.61 20.73
N ASN A 27 9.92 -3.35 21.04
CA ASN A 27 8.76 -3.50 20.17
C ASN A 27 7.46 -3.47 21.00
N ASN A 28 7.44 -2.63 22.04
CA ASN A 28 6.27 -2.45 22.89
C ASN A 28 5.84 -0.99 23.01
N ILE A 29 4.64 -0.78 23.56
CA ILE A 29 4.06 0.56 23.67
C ILE A 29 4.88 1.51 24.55
N THR A 30 5.55 1.01 25.60
CA THR A 30 6.43 1.85 26.43
C THR A 30 7.61 2.38 25.61
N TYR A 31 8.23 1.53 24.80
CA TYR A 31 9.30 1.95 23.90
C TYR A 31 8.78 2.88 22.80
N GLY A 32 7.60 2.59 22.23
CA GLY A 32 6.95 3.46 21.25
C GLY A 32 6.71 4.88 21.77
N LEU A 33 6.21 5.00 23.01
CA LEU A 33 5.99 6.29 23.68
C LEU A 33 7.28 7.07 23.93
N SER A 34 8.43 6.40 24.09
CA SER A 34 9.71 7.07 24.33
C SER A 34 10.18 7.96 23.17
N PHE A 35 9.60 7.78 21.99
CA PHE A 35 9.87 8.62 20.81
C PHE A 35 9.05 9.93 20.78
N ASN A 36 8.24 10.20 21.81
CA ASN A 36 7.27 11.31 21.83
C ASN A 36 6.41 11.35 20.55
N PRO A 37 5.73 10.24 20.22
CA PRO A 37 5.02 10.13 18.96
C PRO A 37 3.83 11.11 18.93
N VAL A 38 3.47 11.61 17.75
CA VAL A 38 2.18 12.31 17.56
C VAL A 38 1.01 11.33 17.59
N MET A 39 1.27 10.04 17.31
CA MET A 39 0.27 9.00 17.16
C MET A 39 0.92 7.61 17.23
N ILE A 40 0.17 6.61 17.69
CA ILE A 40 0.58 5.20 17.70
C ILE A 40 -0.25 4.40 16.69
N LEU A 41 0.42 3.56 15.90
CA LEU A 41 -0.21 2.59 15.00
C LEU A 41 0.05 1.18 15.52
N VAL A 42 -1.01 0.47 15.92
CA VAL A 42 -0.94 -0.93 16.34
C VAL A 42 -1.40 -1.81 15.18
N ASN A 43 -0.43 -2.33 14.44
CA ASN A 43 -0.66 -3.28 13.36
C ASN A 43 -0.25 -4.69 13.80
N LEU A 44 -1.23 -5.51 14.18
CA LEU A 44 -1.02 -6.88 14.61
C LEU A 44 -1.68 -7.85 13.62
N PRO A 45 -0.92 -8.84 13.10
CA PRO A 45 -1.46 -9.86 12.19
C PRO A 45 -2.22 -10.95 12.96
N SER A 46 -2.50 -12.08 12.32
CA SER A 46 -3.32 -13.17 12.86
C SER A 46 -2.60 -14.14 13.82
N ASN A 47 -1.50 -13.74 14.47
CA ASN A 47 -0.69 -14.67 15.29
C ASN A 47 -1.33 -15.03 16.62
N ASP A 48 -2.11 -14.14 17.24
CA ASP A 48 -2.86 -14.49 18.45
C ASP A 48 -3.81 -15.67 18.18
N ALA A 49 -4.56 -15.62 17.08
CA ALA A 49 -5.37 -16.74 16.61
C ALA A 49 -4.52 -17.98 16.28
N ALA A 50 -3.35 -17.81 15.65
CA ALA A 50 -2.43 -18.91 15.36
C ALA A 50 -1.94 -19.63 16.63
N ASN A 51 -1.75 -18.88 17.72
CA ASN A 51 -1.29 -19.39 19.01
C ASN A 51 -2.45 -19.75 19.96
N TYR A 52 -3.70 -19.75 19.48
CA TYR A 52 -4.90 -20.08 20.25
C TYR A 52 -5.11 -19.15 21.46
N TYR A 53 -4.75 -17.87 21.34
CA TYR A 53 -5.05 -16.89 22.38
C TYR A 53 -6.52 -16.52 22.26
N THR A 54 -7.22 -16.54 23.39
CA THR A 54 -8.66 -16.34 23.43
C THR A 54 -9.02 -14.93 22.95
N LEU A 55 -10.24 -14.77 22.44
CA LEU A 55 -10.72 -13.45 22.03
C LEU A 55 -10.70 -12.45 23.19
N THR A 56 -11.03 -12.91 24.41
CA THR A 56 -10.97 -12.09 25.62
C THR A 56 -9.55 -11.57 25.91
N GLU A 57 -8.53 -12.42 25.80
CA GLU A 57 -7.12 -12.00 25.97
C GLU A 57 -6.75 -10.92 24.95
N GLN A 58 -7.11 -11.12 23.68
CA GLN A 58 -6.82 -10.17 22.60
C GLN A 58 -7.47 -8.80 22.83
N ILE A 59 -8.76 -8.79 23.16
CA ILE A 59 -9.53 -7.57 23.47
C ILE A 59 -8.94 -6.85 24.69
N GLN A 60 -8.66 -7.56 25.78
CA GLN A 60 -8.07 -6.94 26.99
C GLN A 60 -6.71 -6.31 26.72
N ASN A 61 -5.88 -6.94 25.88
CA ASN A 61 -4.61 -6.37 25.48
C ASN A 61 -4.80 -5.12 24.61
N TYR A 62 -5.71 -5.14 23.63
CA TYR A 62 -6.06 -3.95 22.83
C TYR A 62 -6.56 -2.80 23.72
N ASP A 63 -7.50 -3.06 24.62
CA ASP A 63 -8.04 -2.07 25.55
C ASP A 63 -6.94 -1.45 26.42
N THR A 64 -5.97 -2.26 26.84
CA THR A 64 -4.81 -1.78 27.61
C THR A 64 -3.93 -0.86 26.78
N LEU A 65 -3.61 -1.21 25.54
CA LEU A 65 -2.82 -0.37 24.64
C LEU A 65 -3.51 0.97 24.38
N ILE A 66 -4.82 0.94 24.11
CA ILE A 66 -5.64 2.13 23.87
C ILE A 66 -5.66 3.03 25.11
N SER A 67 -5.92 2.45 26.29
CA SER A 67 -5.92 3.18 27.56
C SER A 67 -4.57 3.84 27.87
N ILE A 68 -3.47 3.16 27.54
CA ILE A 68 -2.13 3.73 27.72
C ILE A 68 -1.89 4.90 26.77
N ALA A 69 -2.24 4.78 25.50
CA ALA A 69 -2.08 5.86 24.53
C ALA A 69 -2.87 7.12 24.96
N TYR A 70 -4.16 6.96 25.29
CA TYR A 70 -5.00 8.08 25.72
C TYR A 70 -4.56 8.72 27.04
N ARG A 71 -4.01 7.95 27.98
CA ARG A 71 -3.44 8.54 29.22
C ARG A 71 -2.17 9.35 28.99
N ASN A 72 -1.54 9.21 27.83
CA ASN A 72 -0.39 10.01 27.42
C ASN A 72 -0.78 11.08 26.38
N ASP A 73 -2.09 11.34 26.21
CA ASP A 73 -2.63 12.28 25.22
C ASP A 73 -2.18 11.98 23.77
N ILE A 74 -2.01 10.68 23.45
CA ILE A 74 -1.59 10.21 22.13
C ILE A 74 -2.76 9.53 21.41
N ASP A 75 -3.03 9.96 20.17
CA ASP A 75 -3.96 9.29 19.27
C ASP A 75 -3.47 7.88 18.92
N ILE A 76 -4.39 6.93 18.84
CA ILE A 76 -4.07 5.55 18.50
C ILE A 76 -4.99 5.01 17.41
N TYR A 77 -4.39 4.30 16.46
CA TYR A 77 -5.10 3.51 15.47
C TYR A 77 -4.72 2.04 15.59
N VAL A 78 -5.71 1.17 15.51
CA VAL A 78 -5.52 -0.28 15.54
C VAL A 78 -5.95 -0.87 14.21
N THR A 79 -5.32 -1.94 13.76
CA THR A 79 -5.77 -2.64 12.54
C THR A 79 -6.64 -3.84 12.91
N SER A 80 -7.61 -4.19 12.05
CA SER A 80 -8.14 -5.56 12.10
C SER A 80 -7.01 -6.56 11.79
N PRO A 81 -7.08 -7.80 12.30
CA PRO A 81 -6.16 -8.84 11.86
C PRO A 81 -6.23 -9.07 10.35
N GLN A 82 -5.11 -9.47 9.76
CA GLN A 82 -5.04 -9.86 8.34
C GLN A 82 -5.57 -11.29 8.14
N PRO A 83 -6.22 -11.59 7.00
CA PRO A 83 -6.68 -12.94 6.70
C PRO A 83 -5.53 -13.95 6.69
N ARG A 84 -5.84 -15.19 7.08
CA ARG A 84 -4.89 -16.31 7.09
C ARG A 84 -5.65 -17.59 6.82
N ASN A 85 -5.06 -18.47 6.03
CA ASN A 85 -5.69 -19.71 5.58
C ASN A 85 -5.64 -20.78 6.67
N PHE A 86 -6.25 -20.51 7.83
CA PHE A 86 -6.37 -21.51 8.89
C PHE A 86 -7.31 -22.63 8.45
N THR A 87 -6.79 -23.86 8.46
CA THR A 87 -7.59 -25.07 8.28
C THR A 87 -8.25 -25.53 9.59
N ASN A 88 -7.76 -25.06 10.74
CA ASN A 88 -8.33 -25.33 12.05
C ASN A 88 -9.47 -24.33 12.35
N SER A 89 -10.67 -24.85 12.60
CA SER A 89 -11.86 -24.02 12.84
C SER A 89 -11.76 -23.15 14.10
N ASN A 90 -11.04 -23.59 15.15
CA ASN A 90 -10.87 -22.78 16.35
C ASN A 90 -10.02 -21.54 16.07
N GLN A 91 -8.90 -21.69 15.36
CA GLN A 91 -8.07 -20.56 14.93
C GLN A 91 -8.85 -19.61 14.02
N MET A 92 -9.66 -20.15 13.10
CA MET A 92 -10.50 -19.32 12.24
C MET A 92 -11.56 -18.55 13.04
N ASN A 93 -12.22 -19.19 14.01
CA ASN A 93 -13.21 -18.52 14.86
C ASN A 93 -12.58 -17.40 15.71
N LEU A 94 -11.38 -17.63 16.25
CA LEU A 94 -10.64 -16.60 16.99
C LEU A 94 -10.27 -15.42 16.08
N LEU A 95 -9.82 -15.71 14.85
CA LEU A 95 -9.49 -14.68 13.86
C LEU A 95 -10.71 -13.84 13.50
N LEU A 96 -11.82 -14.48 13.12
CA LEU A 96 -13.06 -13.80 12.75
C LEU A 96 -13.65 -13.00 13.92
N GLY A 97 -13.64 -13.57 15.13
CA GLY A 97 -14.11 -12.88 16.32
C GLY A 97 -13.34 -11.59 16.60
N MET A 98 -12.01 -11.58 16.40
CA MET A 98 -11.21 -10.38 16.58
C MET A 98 -11.44 -9.36 15.45
N VAL A 99 -11.65 -9.81 14.21
CA VAL A 99 -12.04 -8.94 13.09
C VAL A 99 -13.37 -8.24 13.38
N ASP A 100 -14.39 -8.99 13.81
CA ASP A 100 -15.70 -8.44 14.17
C ASP A 100 -15.58 -7.47 15.36
N SER A 101 -14.74 -7.81 16.35
CA SER A 101 -14.48 -6.94 17.51
C SER A 101 -13.85 -5.62 17.07
N CYS A 102 -12.92 -5.61 16.12
CA CYS A 102 -12.37 -4.36 15.57
C CYS A 102 -13.44 -3.46 14.95
N PHE A 103 -14.38 -4.02 14.19
CA PHE A 103 -15.43 -3.22 13.56
C PHE A 103 -16.58 -2.81 14.50
N THR A 104 -16.76 -3.52 15.60
CA THR A 104 -17.86 -3.25 16.55
C THR A 104 -17.42 -2.41 17.75
N LEU A 105 -16.29 -2.76 18.37
CA LEU A 105 -15.79 -2.13 19.60
C LEU A 105 -14.85 -0.96 19.30
N TYR A 106 -14.07 -1.04 18.22
CA TYR A 106 -13.01 -0.10 17.90
C TYR A 106 -13.30 0.72 16.64
N SER A 107 -14.55 0.77 16.17
CA SER A 107 -14.94 1.35 14.88
C SER A 107 -14.41 2.76 14.60
N SER A 108 -14.26 3.61 15.63
CA SER A 108 -13.73 4.96 15.49
C SER A 108 -12.22 5.01 15.21
N ILE A 109 -11.47 3.99 15.61
CA ILE A 109 -10.00 3.93 15.55
C ILE A 109 -9.45 2.72 14.78
N ALA A 110 -10.33 1.81 14.37
CA ALA A 110 -9.96 0.62 13.62
C ALA A 110 -9.72 0.94 12.15
N VAL A 111 -8.64 0.41 11.60
CA VAL A 111 -8.34 0.40 10.17
C VAL A 111 -8.63 -0.98 9.61
N ASP A 112 -9.50 -1.02 8.60
CA ASP A 112 -9.94 -2.25 7.96
C ASP A 112 -8.80 -2.90 7.16
N PHE A 113 -8.24 -4.00 7.64
CA PHE A 113 -7.24 -4.80 6.91
C PHE A 113 -7.84 -6.12 6.39
N TRP A 114 -9.18 -6.23 6.38
CA TRP A 114 -9.91 -7.45 6.10
C TRP A 114 -10.75 -7.36 4.81
N ASN A 115 -11.71 -6.43 4.74
CA ASN A 115 -12.71 -6.42 3.67
C ASN A 115 -12.03 -6.23 2.33
N GLY A 116 -12.45 -6.98 1.32
CA GLY A 116 -11.85 -6.91 -0.01
C GLY A 116 -10.47 -7.57 -0.14
N ILE A 117 -9.83 -8.00 0.96
CA ILE A 117 -8.58 -8.80 0.98
C ILE A 117 -8.86 -10.25 1.38
N ALA A 118 -9.80 -10.45 2.30
CA ALA A 118 -10.27 -11.76 2.71
C ALA A 118 -11.38 -12.31 1.78
N GLN A 119 -11.42 -13.62 1.65
CA GLN A 119 -12.55 -14.38 1.12
C GLN A 119 -13.60 -14.60 2.22
N ALA A 120 -14.80 -15.04 1.85
CA ALA A 120 -15.89 -15.27 2.81
C ALA A 120 -15.56 -16.32 3.89
N ASN A 121 -14.65 -17.24 3.59
CA ASN A 121 -14.15 -18.25 4.54
C ASN A 121 -12.94 -17.76 5.38
N GLY A 122 -12.60 -16.47 5.31
CA GLY A 122 -11.45 -15.88 6.01
C GLY A 122 -10.08 -16.12 5.38
N PHE A 123 -10.02 -16.81 4.24
CA PHE A 123 -8.76 -17.03 3.53
C PHE A 123 -8.32 -15.77 2.80
N ILE A 124 -7.01 -15.65 2.57
CA ILE A 124 -6.46 -14.60 1.74
C ILE A 124 -6.97 -14.81 0.31
N LYS A 125 -7.47 -13.75 -0.34
CA LYS A 125 -7.83 -13.82 -1.76
C LYS A 125 -6.58 -14.13 -2.61
N PRO A 126 -6.70 -14.97 -3.67
CA PRO A 126 -5.54 -15.40 -4.45
C PRO A 126 -4.67 -14.26 -4.98
N GLU A 127 -5.26 -13.15 -5.42
CA GLU A 127 -4.54 -11.99 -5.95
C GLU A 127 -3.68 -11.26 -4.90
N TYR A 128 -3.94 -11.46 -3.60
CA TYR A 128 -3.19 -10.84 -2.51
C TYR A 128 -2.35 -11.84 -1.71
N ASN A 129 -2.43 -13.13 -2.01
CA ASN A 129 -1.67 -14.16 -1.31
C ASN A 129 -0.22 -14.20 -1.82
N SER A 130 0.75 -14.28 -0.90
CA SER A 130 2.17 -14.52 -1.24
C SER A 130 2.44 -15.94 -1.72
N GLY A 131 1.50 -16.85 -1.50
CA GLY A 131 1.57 -18.27 -1.88
C GLY A 131 1.65 -19.21 -0.67
N ASP A 132 1.87 -18.69 0.54
CA ASP A 132 1.99 -19.49 1.76
C ASP A 132 0.71 -19.56 2.61
N GLY A 133 -0.32 -18.79 2.24
CA GLY A 133 -1.59 -18.73 2.98
C GLY A 133 -1.48 -18.02 4.33
N VAL A 134 -0.39 -17.31 4.60
CA VAL A 134 -0.12 -16.58 5.84
C VAL A 134 0.15 -15.11 5.56
N HIS A 135 0.98 -14.82 4.55
CA HIS A 135 1.43 -13.47 4.24
C HIS A 135 0.78 -12.94 2.97
N LEU A 136 0.54 -11.64 2.98
CA LEU A 136 0.14 -10.91 1.79
C LEU A 136 1.33 -10.73 0.85
N ASN A 137 1.06 -10.63 -0.45
CA ASN A 137 2.04 -10.19 -1.45
C ASN A 137 2.12 -8.65 -1.49
N ASN A 138 2.95 -8.13 -2.39
CA ASN A 138 3.13 -6.68 -2.56
C ASN A 138 1.81 -5.93 -2.87
N ALA A 139 0.90 -6.52 -3.64
CA ALA A 139 -0.39 -5.90 -3.95
C ALA A 139 -1.31 -5.84 -2.72
N GLY A 140 -1.30 -6.89 -1.87
CA GLY A 140 -2.00 -6.88 -0.59
C GLY A 140 -1.42 -5.85 0.37
N HIS A 141 -0.10 -5.81 0.51
CA HIS A 141 0.58 -4.79 1.33
C HIS A 141 0.34 -3.36 0.83
N HIS A 142 0.25 -3.15 -0.48
CA HIS A 142 -0.11 -1.85 -1.03
C HIS A 142 -1.50 -1.39 -0.59
N LYS A 143 -2.50 -2.29 -0.61
CA LYS A 143 -3.84 -1.98 -0.08
C LYS A 143 -3.83 -1.62 1.40
N LEU A 144 -3.07 -2.34 2.22
CA LEU A 144 -2.94 -2.03 3.64
C LEU A 144 -2.34 -0.64 3.85
N PHE A 145 -1.29 -0.32 3.07
CA PHE A 145 -0.65 1.00 3.10
C PHE A 145 -1.61 2.12 2.68
N GLU A 146 -2.39 1.95 1.62
CA GLU A 146 -3.37 2.94 1.17
C GLU A 146 -4.41 3.22 2.25
N ARG A 147 -4.96 2.17 2.88
CA ARG A 147 -5.97 2.33 3.94
C ARG A 147 -5.41 3.02 5.18
N MET A 148 -4.20 2.62 5.58
CA MET A 148 -3.52 3.26 6.70
C MET A 148 -3.28 4.74 6.40
N SER A 149 -2.73 5.04 5.22
CA SER A 149 -2.46 6.42 4.78
C SER A 149 -3.72 7.27 4.74
N GLN A 150 -4.81 6.76 4.16
CA GLN A 150 -6.10 7.46 4.15
C GLN A 150 -6.61 7.76 5.55
N ARG A 151 -6.34 6.90 6.54
CA ARG A 151 -6.78 7.12 7.91
C ARG A 151 -5.97 8.19 8.65
N VAL A 152 -4.65 8.27 8.40
CA VAL A 152 -3.74 9.13 9.19
C VAL A 152 -3.36 10.41 8.51
N LEU A 153 -3.33 10.48 7.18
CA LEU A 153 -3.03 11.71 6.46
C LEU A 153 -3.91 12.88 6.94
N PRO A 154 -5.24 12.72 7.16
CA PRO A 154 -6.10 13.76 7.73
C PRO A 154 -5.66 14.36 9.06
N VAL A 155 -4.87 13.61 9.84
CA VAL A 155 -4.38 14.01 11.16
C VAL A 155 -2.96 14.58 11.08
N LEU A 156 -2.17 14.12 10.10
CA LEU A 156 -0.77 14.49 9.95
C LEU A 156 -0.55 15.77 9.14
N VAL A 157 -1.51 16.14 8.31
CA VAL A 157 -1.46 17.38 7.52
C VAL A 157 -2.75 18.17 7.70
N ASP A 158 -2.68 19.49 7.55
CA ASP A 158 -3.87 20.33 7.56
C ASP A 158 -4.82 19.89 6.43
N VAL A 159 -6.14 19.92 6.63
CA VAL A 159 -7.15 19.36 5.71
C VAL A 159 -7.02 19.93 4.29
N SER A 160 -6.48 21.14 4.16
CA SER A 160 -6.13 21.76 2.87
C SER A 160 -5.04 21.04 2.08
N GLU A 161 -4.13 20.31 2.73
CA GLU A 161 -3.05 19.53 2.08
C GLU A 161 -3.49 18.11 1.70
N ILE A 162 -4.43 17.46 2.43
CA ILE A 162 -4.91 16.09 2.11
C ILE A 162 -5.56 16.00 0.74
N ILE A 163 -6.35 17.01 0.34
CA ILE A 163 -7.06 17.03 -0.95
C ILE A 163 -6.05 16.90 -2.11
N SER A 164 -4.81 17.41 -1.93
CA SER A 164 -3.74 17.28 -2.93
C SER A 164 -3.11 15.88 -2.98
N VAL A 165 -3.16 15.09 -1.90
CA VAL A 165 -2.44 13.80 -1.81
C VAL A 165 -3.30 12.66 -2.36
N THR A 166 -4.62 12.69 -2.14
CA THR A 166 -5.54 11.63 -2.60
C THR A 166 -5.89 11.66 -4.09
N GLU A 167 -5.50 12.70 -4.84
CA GLU A 167 -5.66 12.77 -6.31
C GLU A 167 -4.39 12.44 -7.12
N SER A 168 -3.26 12.02 -6.53
CA SER A 168 -1.94 12.33 -7.13
C SER A 168 -1.05 11.20 -7.71
N TYR A 169 -1.56 10.07 -8.21
CA TYR A 169 -0.66 9.11 -8.89
C TYR A 169 -0.46 9.43 -10.37
N PHE A 170 0.48 10.34 -10.67
CA PHE A 170 1.07 10.42 -12.01
C PHE A 170 1.92 9.17 -12.28
N GLN A 171 1.41 8.29 -13.14
CA GLN A 171 2.02 6.99 -13.48
C GLN A 171 2.29 6.88 -14.99
N LEU A 172 3.43 6.30 -15.36
CA LEU A 172 3.79 5.94 -16.73
C LEU A 172 3.98 4.41 -16.80
N LYS A 173 3.22 3.72 -17.67
CA LYS A 173 3.33 2.27 -17.86
C LYS A 173 4.39 1.96 -18.94
N GLN A 174 4.90 0.72 -18.93
CA GLN A 174 5.77 0.22 -19.99
C GLN A 174 4.99 0.15 -21.31
N ASN A 175 5.63 0.54 -22.42
CA ASN A 175 5.02 0.46 -23.74
C ASN A 175 4.73 -1.00 -24.13
N TYR A 176 3.62 -1.25 -24.84
CA TYR A 176 3.26 -2.57 -25.34
C TYR A 176 2.75 -2.50 -26.79
N PRO A 177 3.24 -3.36 -27.70
CA PRO A 177 4.31 -4.37 -27.49
C PRO A 177 5.69 -3.74 -27.27
N ASN A 178 6.64 -4.51 -26.71
CA ASN A 178 8.06 -4.15 -26.59
C ASN A 178 8.93 -5.43 -26.53
N PRO A 179 9.77 -5.77 -27.53
CA PRO A 179 10.00 -5.01 -28.76
C PRO A 179 8.76 -4.83 -29.63
N PHE A 180 8.74 -3.79 -30.47
CA PHE A 180 7.60 -3.46 -31.32
C PHE A 180 7.98 -3.32 -32.80
N ASN A 181 7.00 -3.52 -33.69
CA ASN A 181 7.13 -3.32 -35.14
C ASN A 181 5.76 -3.08 -35.82
N PRO A 182 5.51 -1.96 -36.51
CA PRO A 182 6.19 -0.68 -36.40
C PRO A 182 5.61 0.19 -35.26
N SER A 183 4.55 -0.24 -34.57
CA SER A 183 3.86 0.58 -33.57
C SER A 183 3.80 -0.01 -32.16
N THR A 184 3.76 0.87 -31.17
CA THR A 184 3.58 0.55 -29.75
C THR A 184 2.67 1.57 -29.08
N THR A 185 1.95 1.14 -28.05
CA THR A 185 1.10 1.99 -27.23
C THR A 185 1.76 2.23 -25.88
N ILE A 186 1.81 3.49 -25.46
CA ILE A 186 2.30 3.90 -24.14
C ILE A 186 1.13 4.43 -23.34
N SER A 187 0.83 3.78 -22.21
CA SER A 187 -0.28 4.14 -21.32
C SER A 187 0.22 4.90 -20.09
N PHE A 188 -0.51 5.92 -19.64
CA PHE A 188 -0.19 6.72 -18.46
C PHE A 188 -1.44 7.25 -17.77
N ILE A 189 -1.31 7.68 -16.51
CA ILE A 189 -2.38 8.27 -15.71
C ILE A 189 -2.01 9.70 -15.37
N LEU A 190 -2.86 10.67 -15.69
CA LEU A 190 -2.70 12.05 -15.23
C LEU A 190 -3.54 12.29 -13.98
N PRO A 191 -2.94 12.79 -12.89
CA PRO A 191 -3.66 13.03 -11.64
C PRO A 191 -4.60 14.23 -11.72
N LYS A 192 -4.31 15.19 -12.61
CA LYS A 192 -5.09 16.41 -12.82
C LYS A 192 -4.97 16.87 -14.26
N ASN A 193 -5.89 17.77 -14.66
CA ASN A 193 -5.77 18.47 -15.94
C ASN A 193 -4.47 19.27 -15.94
N THR A 194 -3.59 19.02 -16.90
CA THR A 194 -2.27 19.65 -16.92
C THR A 194 -1.70 19.72 -18.33
N PHE A 195 -0.70 20.57 -18.50
CA PHE A 195 0.10 20.60 -19.72
C PHE A 195 1.01 19.37 -19.76
N VAL A 196 1.02 18.69 -20.91
CA VAL A 196 1.80 17.49 -21.16
C VAL A 196 2.66 17.68 -22.39
N ASN A 197 3.95 17.44 -22.26
CA ASN A 197 4.87 17.27 -23.37
C ASN A 197 5.35 15.81 -23.39
N PHE A 198 5.11 15.12 -24.50
CA PHE A 198 5.46 13.72 -24.70
C PHE A 198 6.43 13.60 -25.88
N THR A 199 7.63 13.13 -25.63
CA THR A 199 8.72 13.14 -26.62
C THR A 199 9.49 11.82 -26.61
N VAL A 200 9.91 11.39 -27.79
CA VAL A 200 10.80 10.26 -28.02
C VAL A 200 12.20 10.76 -28.33
N TYR A 201 13.20 10.12 -27.73
CA TYR A 201 14.62 10.39 -27.89
C TYR A 201 15.35 9.12 -28.32
N ASN A 202 16.48 9.28 -29.01
CA ASN A 202 17.42 8.19 -29.25
C ASN A 202 18.36 7.99 -28.05
N ILE A 203 19.25 6.99 -28.12
CA ILE A 203 20.21 6.69 -27.04
C ILE A 203 21.24 7.80 -26.78
N LEU A 204 21.45 8.71 -27.74
CA LEU A 204 22.33 9.87 -27.60
C LEU A 204 21.61 11.06 -26.93
N GLY A 205 20.31 10.92 -26.63
CA GLY A 205 19.49 11.97 -26.06
C GLY A 205 18.98 12.98 -27.08
N GLU A 206 19.16 12.73 -28.37
CA GLU A 206 18.64 13.59 -29.43
C GLU A 206 17.13 13.36 -29.60
N LYS A 207 16.38 14.45 -29.77
CA LYS A 207 14.94 14.40 -30.01
C LYS A 207 14.66 13.69 -31.34
N VAL A 208 13.85 12.64 -31.29
CA VAL A 208 13.39 11.87 -32.45
C VAL A 208 12.00 12.30 -32.87
N SER A 209 11.07 12.37 -31.92
CA SER A 209 9.71 12.83 -32.23
C SER A 209 8.99 13.43 -31.04
N GLU A 210 8.21 14.49 -31.26
CA GLU A 210 7.23 15.01 -30.30
C GLU A 210 5.85 14.40 -30.59
N LEU A 211 5.38 13.51 -29.72
CA LEU A 211 4.12 12.80 -29.91
C LEU A 211 2.92 13.60 -29.41
N TYR A 212 3.13 14.48 -28.45
CA TYR A 212 2.08 15.33 -27.88
C TYR A 212 2.68 16.55 -27.18
N ASN A 213 2.02 17.70 -27.31
CA ASN A 213 2.44 18.94 -26.67
C ASN A 213 1.24 19.86 -26.47
N GLY A 214 0.61 19.80 -25.29
CA GLY A 214 -0.63 20.55 -25.05
C GLY A 214 -1.29 20.21 -23.71
N GLU A 215 -2.48 20.77 -23.48
CA GLU A 215 -3.28 20.47 -22.30
C GLU A 215 -4.01 19.13 -22.44
N MET A 216 -3.85 18.26 -21.44
CA MET A 216 -4.52 16.98 -21.38
C MET A 216 -5.31 16.86 -20.07
N SER A 217 -6.54 16.34 -20.17
CA SER A 217 -7.40 16.14 -19.00
C SER A 217 -6.90 15.01 -18.10
N LEU A 218 -7.32 14.99 -16.84
CA LEU A 218 -7.01 13.94 -15.87
C LEU A 218 -7.51 12.56 -16.34
N GLY A 219 -6.98 11.51 -15.72
CA GLY A 219 -7.37 10.11 -15.94
C GLY A 219 -6.40 9.30 -16.80
N GLU A 220 -6.82 8.10 -17.19
CA GLU A 220 -6.03 7.20 -18.04
C GLU A 220 -5.95 7.72 -19.49
N LYS A 221 -4.74 7.67 -20.05
CA LYS A 221 -4.39 8.17 -21.38
C LYS A 221 -3.47 7.20 -22.09
N GLN A 222 -3.46 7.28 -23.41
CA GLN A 222 -2.62 6.47 -24.28
C GLN A 222 -2.06 7.33 -25.41
N ILE A 223 -0.80 7.09 -25.76
CA ILE A 223 -0.15 7.66 -26.94
C ILE A 223 0.46 6.50 -27.75
N ILE A 224 0.29 6.56 -29.06
CA ILE A 224 0.84 5.58 -29.99
C ILE A 224 2.08 6.19 -30.63
N TRP A 225 3.17 5.43 -30.67
CA TRP A 225 4.32 5.73 -31.53
C TRP A 225 4.45 4.67 -32.61
N ASN A 226 4.68 5.10 -33.84
CA ASN A 226 4.74 4.26 -35.05
C ASN A 226 6.17 4.16 -35.64
N GLY A 227 7.19 4.49 -34.85
CA GLY A 227 8.59 4.42 -35.30
C GLY A 227 8.94 5.47 -36.36
N LEU A 228 8.25 6.61 -36.37
CA LEU A 228 8.57 7.76 -37.22
C LEU A 228 9.21 8.89 -36.41
N ASN A 229 10.04 9.70 -37.07
CA ASN A 229 10.53 10.98 -36.55
C ASN A 229 9.55 12.12 -36.89
N ASP A 230 9.85 13.34 -36.44
CA ASP A 230 9.03 14.55 -36.73
C ASP A 230 8.89 14.87 -38.23
N ASP A 231 9.79 14.38 -39.09
CA ASP A 231 9.70 14.51 -40.55
C ASP A 231 8.88 13.39 -41.21
N ASN A 232 8.15 12.59 -40.43
CA ASN A 232 7.45 11.38 -40.86
C ASN A 232 8.35 10.32 -41.52
N LYS A 233 9.66 10.35 -41.25
CA LYS A 233 10.61 9.35 -41.75
C LYS A 233 10.78 8.23 -40.74
N SER A 234 10.86 7.02 -41.27
CA SER A 234 11.03 5.80 -40.51
C SER A 234 12.41 5.75 -39.85
N VAL A 235 12.47 5.55 -38.52
CA VAL A 235 13.75 5.49 -37.78
C VAL A 235 14.33 4.08 -37.73
N SER A 236 15.63 3.93 -37.50
CA SER A 236 16.30 2.62 -37.51
C SER A 236 15.86 1.72 -36.34
N SER A 237 15.98 0.39 -36.50
CA SER A 237 15.86 -0.55 -35.37
C SER A 237 16.83 -0.15 -34.26
N GLY A 238 16.41 -0.25 -33.01
CA GLY A 238 17.25 0.17 -31.89
C GLY A 238 16.47 0.50 -30.63
N ILE A 239 17.21 1.04 -29.65
CA ILE A 239 16.67 1.48 -28.37
C ILE A 239 16.26 2.95 -28.48
N TYR A 240 15.08 3.25 -27.94
CA TYR A 240 14.55 4.61 -27.82
C TYR A 240 14.07 4.85 -26.39
N ILE A 241 14.08 6.11 -25.99
CA ILE A 241 13.59 6.56 -24.69
C ILE A 241 12.38 7.45 -24.95
N TYR A 242 11.23 7.12 -24.37
CA TYR A 242 10.09 8.03 -24.34
C TYR A 242 10.06 8.76 -23.00
N ARG A 243 9.68 10.03 -23.03
CA ARG A 243 9.55 10.89 -21.85
C ARG A 243 8.21 11.60 -21.90
N ILE A 244 7.52 11.60 -20.78
CA ILE A 244 6.37 12.46 -20.51
C ILE A 244 6.75 13.50 -19.47
N SER A 245 6.38 14.74 -19.73
CA SER A 245 6.73 15.91 -18.93
C SER A 245 5.47 16.70 -18.61
N THR A 246 5.26 16.99 -17.34
CA THR A 246 4.30 17.99 -16.84
C THR A 246 5.07 19.11 -16.15
N PRO A 247 4.43 20.24 -15.78
CA PRO A 247 5.11 21.30 -15.03
C PRO A 247 5.73 20.82 -13.70
N GLU A 248 5.21 19.75 -13.12
CA GLU A 248 5.59 19.27 -11.78
C GLU A 248 6.50 18.03 -11.81
N LYS A 249 6.49 17.25 -12.90
CA LYS A 249 7.16 15.94 -12.92
C LYS A 249 7.51 15.50 -14.34
N HIS A 250 8.61 14.75 -14.43
CA HIS A 250 9.01 14.05 -15.64
C HIS A 250 9.11 12.54 -15.36
N LEU A 251 8.55 11.73 -16.25
CA LEU A 251 8.69 10.27 -16.23
C LEU A 251 9.25 9.81 -17.58
N SER A 252 10.00 8.71 -17.59
CA SER A 252 10.58 8.17 -18.82
C SER A 252 10.56 6.65 -18.81
N GLY A 253 10.52 6.05 -19.99
CA GLY A 253 10.62 4.62 -20.20
C GLY A 253 11.45 4.30 -21.44
N LYS A 254 11.83 3.03 -21.57
CA LYS A 254 12.68 2.54 -22.66
C LYS A 254 11.88 1.57 -23.53
N MET A 255 12.03 1.72 -24.84
CA MET A 255 11.40 0.86 -25.85
C MET A 255 12.42 0.38 -26.89
N ILE A 256 12.13 -0.78 -27.49
CA ILE A 256 12.96 -1.42 -28.49
C ILE A 256 12.15 -1.53 -29.79
N LEU A 257 12.59 -0.83 -30.83
CA LEU A 257 12.04 -0.96 -32.18
C LEU A 257 12.81 -2.07 -32.92
N GLN A 258 12.09 -3.02 -33.50
CA GLN A 258 12.66 -4.12 -34.27
C GLN A 258 11.97 -4.24 -35.62
N LYS A 259 12.57 -3.68 -36.67
CA LYS A 259 12.09 -3.80 -38.06
C LYS A 259 12.38 -5.16 -38.67
#